data_AF-A0A7X2ITP5-F1
#
_entry.id   AF-A0A7X2ITP5-F1
#
_cell.length_a   1.000
_cell.length_b   1.000
_cell.length_c   1.000
_cell.angle_alpha   90.00
_cell.angle_beta   90.00
_cell.angle_gamma   90.00
#
_symmetry.space_group_name_H-M   'P 1'
#
loop_
_entity.id
_entity.type
_entity.pdbx_description
1 polymer ?
#
loop_
_entity_poly.entity_id
_entity_poly.type
_entity_poly.pdbx_seq_one_letter_code
_entity_poly.pdbx_strand_id
1 'polypeptide(L)'
;MAVSPAFFAAERPHAWQLRMAGLLYLVLIVLGAFGEMKVRGALVVSGDAAATAHNIMASEGLWRAAIAGDLLMHVLDLPVIVVLYLLLRPVHRGVALFATLINLVQTAVLAANKLNLLLPLFLLGNAAYLKAFPPEQLQAMAYLAVKVHGFGFGIGLIFFGVACVARGWLLFRSGFAPKALGVLMALAGASYLVNSFALLLAPAVADMLFPFIMLPPLVGEAAFALWLLAARHSR
;
A
#
# COMPACT_ATOMS: atom_id res chain seq x y z
N MET A 1 14.52 3.96 29.75
CA MET A 1 15.48 5.04 29.49
C MET A 1 14.86 5.99 28.48
N ALA A 2 14.44 7.19 28.89
CA ALA A 2 14.02 8.22 27.96
C ALA A 2 15.27 8.73 27.22
N VAL A 3 15.24 8.73 25.89
CA VAL A 3 16.35 9.25 25.08
C VAL A 3 16.46 10.76 25.36
N SER A 4 17.67 11.21 25.73
CA SER A 4 17.93 12.60 26.11
C SER A 4 17.63 13.58 24.95
N PRO A 5 17.01 14.75 25.22
CA PRO A 5 16.80 15.82 24.23
C PRO A 5 18.07 16.27 23.49
N ALA A 6 19.24 16.08 24.11
CA ALA A 6 20.54 16.49 23.55
C ALA A 6 20.98 15.62 22.36
N PHE A 7 20.60 14.33 22.30
CA PHE A 7 20.98 13.46 21.19
C PHE A 7 20.21 13.79 19.91
N PHE A 8 18.98 14.30 20.05
CA PHE A 8 18.25 14.82 18.91
C PHE A 8 19.01 15.96 18.23
N ALA A 9 19.93 16.69 18.85
CA ALA A 9 20.57 17.86 18.22
C ALA A 9 21.63 17.51 17.15
N ALA A 10 22.25 16.32 17.20
CA ALA A 10 23.43 16.01 16.39
C ALA A 10 23.14 15.41 14.99
N GLU A 11 21.96 14.79 14.79
CA GLU A 11 21.54 14.17 13.52
C GLU A 11 20.06 14.43 13.20
N ARG A 12 19.59 15.68 13.31
CA ARG A 12 18.19 16.01 12.95
C ARG A 12 18.00 15.87 11.44
N PRO A 13 16.98 15.12 10.97
CA PRO A 13 16.61 15.18 9.57
C PRO A 13 16.27 16.63 9.21
N HIS A 14 16.88 17.13 8.14
CA HIS A 14 16.65 18.48 7.68
C HIS A 14 15.17 18.65 7.28
N ALA A 15 14.62 19.85 7.47
CA ALA A 15 13.21 20.12 7.16
C ALA A 15 12.80 19.76 5.72
N TRP A 16 13.74 19.83 4.77
CA TRP A 16 13.48 19.42 3.38
C TRP A 16 13.29 17.90 3.23
N GLN A 17 13.96 17.08 4.04
CA GLN A 17 13.84 15.61 4.01
C GLN A 17 12.46 15.16 4.52
N LEU A 18 11.97 15.80 5.58
CA LEU A 18 10.62 15.55 6.12
C LEU A 18 9.55 15.92 5.10
N ARG A 19 9.67 17.09 4.46
CA ARG A 19 8.74 17.53 3.42
C ARG A 19 8.77 16.65 2.20
N MET A 20 9.96 16.23 1.76
CA MET A 20 10.10 15.31 0.63
C MET A 20 9.47 13.96 0.96
N ALA A 21 9.67 13.43 2.17
CA ALA A 21 9.01 12.20 2.60
C ALA A 21 7.49 12.35 2.64
N GLY A 22 6.97 13.46 3.18
CA GLY A 22 5.53 13.73 3.19
C GLY A 22 4.94 13.86 1.77
N LEU A 23 5.64 14.52 0.85
CA LEU A 23 5.24 14.65 -0.54
C LEU A 23 5.21 13.28 -1.23
N LEU A 24 6.29 12.50 -1.09
CA LEU A 24 6.36 11.16 -1.64
C LEU A 24 5.23 10.28 -1.08
N TYR A 25 4.99 10.34 0.23
CA TYR A 25 3.91 9.58 0.86
C TYR A 25 2.53 9.96 0.28
N LEU A 26 2.24 11.23 0.05
CA LEU A 26 1.00 11.65 -0.63
C LEU A 26 0.92 11.13 -2.06
N VAL A 27 2.03 11.16 -2.80
CA VAL A 27 2.09 10.59 -4.16
C VAL A 27 1.77 9.09 -4.13
N LEU A 28 2.26 8.35 -3.13
CA LEU A 28 1.93 6.93 -2.96
C LEU A 28 0.42 6.73 -2.75
N ILE A 29 -0.21 7.51 -1.87
CA ILE A 29 -1.65 7.45 -1.61
C ILE A 29 -2.43 7.72 -2.90
N VAL A 30 -2.06 8.75 -3.66
CA VAL A 30 -2.74 9.12 -4.92
C VAL A 30 -2.58 8.03 -5.98
N LEU A 31 -1.38 7.49 -6.17
CA LEU A 31 -1.13 6.41 -7.14
C LEU A 31 -1.90 5.14 -6.76
N GLY A 32 -1.89 4.76 -5.48
CA GLY A 32 -2.65 3.62 -4.97
C GLY A 32 -4.15 3.79 -5.16
N ALA A 33 -4.70 4.96 -4.83
CA ALA A 33 -6.13 5.27 -5.03
C ALA A 33 -6.50 5.30 -6.52
N PHE A 34 -5.63 5.79 -7.39
CA PHE A 34 -5.83 5.75 -8.83
C PHE A 34 -5.94 4.31 -9.35
N GLY A 35 -5.01 3.43 -8.98
CA GLY A 35 -5.04 2.02 -9.39
C GLY A 35 -6.25 1.27 -8.83
N GLU A 36 -6.44 1.29 -7.51
CA GLU A 36 -7.47 0.50 -6.83
C GLU A 36 -8.87 1.08 -7.00
N MET A 37 -9.08 2.33 -6.57
CA MET A 37 -10.42 2.88 -6.46
C MET A 37 -10.96 3.34 -7.82
N LYS A 38 -10.10 3.98 -8.64
CA LYS A 38 -10.54 4.52 -9.93
C LYS A 38 -10.51 3.49 -11.04
N VAL A 39 -9.37 2.86 -11.30
CA VAL A 39 -9.26 1.96 -12.47
C VAL A 39 -9.90 0.61 -12.19
N ARG A 40 -9.47 -0.10 -11.15
CA ARG A 40 -10.07 -1.41 -10.82
C ARG A 40 -11.54 -1.28 -10.40
N GLY A 41 -11.87 -0.27 -9.60
CA GLY A 41 -13.26 0.03 -9.21
C GLY A 41 -14.21 0.36 -10.37
N ALA A 42 -13.70 0.88 -11.50
CA ALA A 42 -14.53 1.17 -12.68
C ALA A 42 -14.57 0.03 -13.71
N LEU A 43 -13.48 -0.72 -13.85
CA LEU A 43 -13.36 -1.72 -14.93
C LEU A 43 -13.75 -3.14 -14.50
N VAL A 44 -13.64 -3.48 -13.22
CA VAL A 44 -13.92 -4.83 -12.71
C VAL A 44 -15.38 -4.94 -12.26
N VAL A 45 -16.14 -5.85 -12.88
CA VAL A 45 -17.53 -6.13 -12.52
C VAL A 45 -17.58 -7.38 -11.64
N SER A 46 -18.06 -7.23 -10.40
CA SER A 46 -18.12 -8.34 -9.45
C SER A 46 -19.05 -9.46 -9.95
N GLY A 47 -18.53 -10.68 -10.04
CA GLY A 47 -19.28 -11.85 -10.52
C GLY A 47 -19.37 -11.99 -12.05
N ASP A 48 -18.92 -11.00 -12.83
CA ASP A 48 -19.07 -10.99 -14.29
C ASP A 48 -17.70 -10.91 -14.99
N ALA A 49 -17.21 -12.08 -15.42
CA ALA A 49 -15.95 -12.21 -16.13
C ALA A 49 -16.00 -11.61 -17.54
N ALA A 50 -17.15 -11.72 -18.23
CA ALA A 50 -17.31 -11.25 -19.60
C ALA A 50 -17.34 -9.71 -19.64
N ALA A 51 -18.12 -9.08 -18.76
CA ALA A 51 -18.16 -7.63 -18.64
C ALA A 51 -16.81 -7.05 -18.19
N THR A 52 -16.13 -7.70 -17.22
CA THR A 52 -14.78 -7.29 -16.80
C THR A 52 -13.79 -7.34 -17.96
N ALA A 53 -13.77 -8.44 -18.72
CA ALA A 53 -12.89 -8.59 -19.87
C ALA A 53 -13.18 -7.53 -20.94
N HIS A 54 -14.46 -7.30 -21.25
CA HIS A 54 -14.88 -6.27 -22.19
C HIS A 54 -14.39 -4.88 -21.77
N ASN A 55 -14.60 -4.49 -20.51
CA ASN A 55 -14.19 -3.20 -19.97
C ASN A 55 -12.66 -3.02 -20.02
N ILE A 56 -11.89 -4.06 -19.65
CA ILE A 56 -10.43 -4.03 -19.72
C ILE A 56 -9.95 -3.85 -21.16
N MET A 57 -10.52 -4.58 -22.13
CA MET A 57 -10.15 -4.45 -23.54
C MET A 57 -10.55 -3.09 -24.12
N ALA A 58 -11.74 -2.59 -23.78
CA ALA A 58 -12.21 -1.27 -24.22
C ALA A 58 -11.35 -0.12 -23.65
N SER A 59 -10.71 -0.34 -22.51
CA SER A 59 -9.87 0.65 -21.80
C SER A 59 -8.45 0.13 -21.53
N GLU A 60 -7.85 -0.60 -22.47
CA GLU A 60 -6.55 -1.27 -22.25
C GLU A 60 -5.45 -0.30 -21.82
N GLY A 61 -5.39 0.90 -22.43
CA GLY A 61 -4.43 1.93 -22.07
C GLY A 61 -4.56 2.39 -20.61
N LEU A 62 -5.78 2.50 -20.10
CA LEU A 62 -6.05 2.84 -18.70
C LEU A 62 -5.62 1.71 -17.75
N TRP A 63 -5.89 0.46 -18.14
CA TRP A 63 -5.43 -0.72 -17.38
C TRP A 63 -3.91 -0.78 -17.27
N ARG A 64 -3.20 -0.59 -18.39
CA ARG A 64 -1.73 -0.51 -18.42
C ARG A 64 -1.19 0.65 -17.60
N ALA A 65 -1.81 1.83 -17.69
CA ALA A 65 -1.43 3.00 -16.91
C ALA A 65 -1.58 2.76 -15.40
N ALA A 66 -2.63 2.05 -14.95
CA ALA A 66 -2.78 1.65 -13.56
C ALA A 66 -1.66 0.72 -13.09
N ILE A 67 -1.28 -0.28 -13.89
CA ILE A 67 -0.18 -1.20 -13.55
C ILE A 67 1.14 -0.43 -13.46
N ALA A 68 1.43 0.46 -14.41
CA ALA A 68 2.64 1.28 -14.39
C ALA A 68 2.64 2.22 -13.17
N GLY A 69 1.50 2.83 -12.83
CA GLY A 69 1.32 3.66 -11.65
C GLY A 69 1.53 2.89 -10.34
N ASP A 70 1.00 1.68 -10.24
CA ASP A 70 1.20 0.78 -9.09
C ASP A 70 2.69 0.41 -8.93
N LEU A 71 3.39 0.11 -10.03
CA LEU A 71 4.84 -0.18 -9.99
C LEU A 71 5.66 1.04 -9.61
N LEU A 72 5.33 2.22 -10.16
CA LEU A 72 5.95 3.48 -9.78
C LEU A 72 5.75 3.78 -8.30
N MET A 73 4.55 3.53 -7.77
CA MET A 73 4.26 3.63 -6.34
C MET A 73 5.22 2.74 -5.52
N HIS A 74 5.42 1.48 -5.89
CA HIS A 74 6.35 0.60 -5.19
C HIS A 74 7.82 1.05 -5.28
N VAL A 75 8.23 1.66 -6.40
CA VAL A 75 9.57 2.25 -6.53
C VAL A 75 9.74 3.47 -5.61
N LEU A 76 8.73 4.33 -5.55
CA LEU A 76 8.72 5.53 -4.71
C LEU A 76 8.57 5.20 -3.21
N ASP A 77 8.10 4.00 -2.85
CA ASP A 77 8.03 3.53 -1.47
C ASP A 77 9.45 3.31 -0.87
N LEU A 78 10.42 2.88 -1.67
CA LEU A 78 11.80 2.64 -1.21
C LEU A 78 12.46 3.86 -0.54
N PRO A 79 12.49 5.07 -1.14
CA PRO A 79 13.02 6.24 -0.46
C PRO A 79 12.20 6.62 0.78
N VAL A 80 10.88 6.42 0.79
CA VAL A 80 10.04 6.67 1.97
C VAL A 80 10.44 5.75 3.12
N ILE A 81 10.63 4.45 2.85
CA ILE A 81 11.12 3.47 3.81
C ILE A 81 12.44 3.92 4.45
N VAL A 82 13.40 4.36 3.62
CA VAL A 82 14.71 4.82 4.09
C VAL A 82 14.57 6.06 4.97
N VAL A 83 13.76 7.05 4.56
CA VAL A 83 13.57 8.26 5.37
C VAL A 83 12.91 7.93 6.71
N LEU A 84 11.89 7.05 6.73
CA LEU A 84 11.25 6.63 7.97
C LEU A 84 12.19 5.85 8.88
N TYR A 85 13.08 5.02 8.33
CA TYR A 85 14.14 4.38 9.11
C TYR A 85 15.05 5.42 9.78
N LEU A 86 15.57 6.38 9.02
CA LEU A 86 16.46 7.42 9.52
C LEU A 86 15.76 8.31 10.57
N LEU A 87 14.47 8.58 10.40
CA LEU A 87 13.68 9.36 11.32
C LEU A 87 13.42 8.63 12.65
N LEU A 88 13.17 7.32 12.60
CA LEU A 88 12.73 6.54 13.77
C LEU A 88 13.86 5.75 14.45
N ARG A 89 15.00 5.55 13.79
CA ARG A 89 16.18 4.87 14.38
C ARG A 89 16.67 5.48 15.70
N PRO A 90 16.57 6.80 15.96
CA PRO A 90 17.02 7.37 17.24
C PRO A 90 16.12 6.97 18.41
N VAL A 91 14.87 6.56 18.17
CA VAL A 91 13.94 6.11 19.21
C VAL A 91 14.29 4.67 19.65
N HIS A 92 14.37 3.75 18.69
CA HIS A 92 14.81 2.38 18.92
C HIS A 92 15.26 1.71 17.62
N ARG A 93 16.59 1.63 17.41
CA ARG A 93 17.19 1.13 16.16
C ARG A 93 16.68 -0.25 15.73
N GLY A 94 16.49 -1.17 16.67
CA GLY A 94 16.04 -2.54 16.35
C GLY A 94 14.61 -2.60 15.81
N VAL A 95 13.70 -1.78 16.35
CA VAL A 95 12.28 -1.78 15.91
C VAL A 95 12.15 -0.99 14.61
N ALA A 96 12.93 0.09 14.45
CA ALA A 96 13.00 0.83 13.20
C ALA A 96 13.53 -0.05 12.06
N LEU A 97 14.58 -0.84 12.32
CA LEU A 97 15.13 -1.80 11.35
C LEU A 97 14.11 -2.90 11.03
N PHE A 98 13.46 -3.48 12.04
CA PHE A 98 12.41 -4.48 11.84
C PHE A 98 11.28 -3.96 10.94
N ALA A 99 10.73 -2.79 11.25
CA ALA A 99 9.66 -2.18 10.45
C ALA A 99 10.12 -1.91 9.00
N THR A 100 11.38 -1.54 8.82
CA THR A 100 11.99 -1.29 7.50
C THR A 100 12.10 -2.56 6.67
N LEU A 101 12.63 -3.64 7.26
CA LEU A 101 12.78 -4.92 6.56
C LEU A 101 11.42 -5.54 6.21
N ILE A 102 10.46 -5.48 7.13
CA ILE A 102 9.11 -5.96 6.87
C ILE A 102 8.42 -5.15 5.77
N ASN A 103 8.60 -3.81 5.74
CA ASN A 103 8.06 -3.00 4.65
C ASN A 103 8.71 -3.34 3.30
N LEU A 104 10.02 -3.63 3.28
CA LEU A 104 10.69 -4.02 2.04
C LEU A 104 10.15 -5.35 1.50
N VAL A 105 9.88 -6.32 2.39
CA VAL A 105 9.20 -7.58 2.02
C VAL A 105 7.81 -7.28 1.45
N GLN A 106 7.06 -6.38 2.08
CA GLN A 106 5.77 -5.95 1.57
C GLN A 106 5.86 -5.36 0.15
N THR A 107 6.77 -4.42 -0.08
CA THR A 107 6.99 -3.81 -1.40
C THR A 107 7.30 -4.88 -2.45
N ALA A 108 8.16 -5.85 -2.12
CA ALA A 108 8.52 -6.94 -3.02
C ALA A 108 7.33 -7.87 -3.33
N VAL A 109 6.56 -8.25 -2.32
CA VAL A 109 5.34 -9.07 -2.48
C VAL A 109 4.34 -8.37 -3.38
N LEU A 110 4.06 -7.08 -3.15
CA LEU A 110 3.08 -6.35 -3.95
C LEU A 110 3.56 -6.11 -5.38
N ALA A 111 4.84 -5.81 -5.60
CA ALA A 111 5.40 -5.67 -6.93
C ALA A 111 5.29 -6.99 -7.73
N ALA A 112 5.65 -8.12 -7.12
CA ALA A 112 5.48 -9.44 -7.74
C ALA A 112 4.01 -9.76 -8.02
N ASN A 113 3.11 -9.39 -7.11
CA ASN A 113 1.67 -9.59 -7.29
C ASN A 113 1.09 -8.81 -8.49
N LYS A 114 1.76 -7.77 -9.01
CA LYS A 114 1.32 -7.07 -10.23
C LYS A 114 1.40 -7.94 -11.49
N LEU A 115 2.14 -9.06 -11.47
CA LEU A 115 2.08 -10.06 -12.53
C LEU A 115 0.64 -10.54 -12.77
N ASN A 116 -0.16 -10.72 -11.72
CA ASN A 116 -1.57 -11.11 -11.84
C ASN A 116 -2.41 -10.09 -12.61
N LEU A 117 -2.06 -8.79 -12.58
CA LEU A 117 -2.76 -7.77 -13.37
C LEU A 117 -2.28 -7.71 -14.83
N LEU A 118 -1.10 -8.27 -15.14
CA LEU A 118 -0.63 -8.42 -16.51
C LEU A 118 -1.31 -9.59 -17.22
N LEU A 119 -1.69 -10.64 -16.50
CA LEU A 119 -2.35 -11.83 -17.06
C LEU A 119 -3.56 -11.50 -17.95
N PRO A 120 -4.51 -10.63 -17.54
CA PRO A 120 -5.61 -10.20 -18.41
C PRO A 120 -5.16 -9.66 -19.77
N LEU A 121 -4.05 -8.92 -19.85
CA LEU A 121 -3.52 -8.39 -21.11
C LEU A 121 -3.01 -9.49 -22.05
N PHE A 122 -2.46 -10.57 -21.50
CA PHE A 122 -2.03 -11.72 -22.28
C PHE A 122 -3.20 -12.62 -22.68
N LEU A 123 -4.10 -12.90 -21.74
CA LEU A 123 -5.21 -13.84 -21.93
C LEU A 123 -6.30 -13.31 -22.87
N LEU A 124 -6.54 -12.00 -22.85
CA LEU A 124 -7.56 -11.34 -23.69
C LEU A 124 -6.98 -10.83 -25.02
N GLY A 125 -5.73 -11.17 -25.33
CA GLY A 125 -5.08 -10.84 -26.60
C GLY A 125 -5.47 -11.78 -27.74
N ASN A 126 -4.85 -11.56 -28.91
CA ASN A 126 -5.14 -12.31 -30.14
C ASN A 126 -4.03 -13.31 -30.54
N ALA A 127 -3.20 -13.75 -29.58
CA ALA A 127 -2.10 -14.66 -29.85
C ALA A 127 -2.58 -16.03 -30.34
N ALA A 128 -1.85 -16.66 -31.26
CA ALA A 128 -2.28 -17.90 -31.93
C ALA A 128 -2.53 -19.06 -30.95
N TYR A 129 -1.72 -19.18 -29.89
CA TYR A 129 -1.87 -20.26 -28.89
C TYR A 129 -3.17 -20.14 -28.06
N LEU A 130 -3.76 -18.94 -27.98
CA LEU A 130 -5.01 -18.72 -27.24
C LEU A 130 -6.23 -19.31 -27.96
N LYS A 131 -6.15 -19.52 -29.28
CA LYS A 131 -7.22 -20.15 -30.07
C LYS A 131 -7.50 -21.60 -29.66
N ALA A 132 -6.61 -22.21 -28.88
CA ALA A 132 -6.84 -23.52 -28.27
C ALA A 132 -7.90 -23.49 -27.16
N PHE A 133 -8.25 -22.31 -26.65
CA PHE A 133 -9.22 -22.12 -25.57
C PHE A 133 -10.46 -21.37 -26.06
N PRO A 134 -11.67 -21.73 -25.60
CA PRO A 134 -12.86 -20.93 -25.81
C PRO A 134 -12.72 -19.52 -25.21
N PRO A 135 -13.29 -18.48 -25.83
CA PRO A 135 -13.22 -17.11 -25.33
C PRO A 135 -13.71 -16.96 -23.87
N GLU A 136 -14.77 -17.66 -23.51
CA GLU A 136 -15.37 -17.62 -22.16
C GLU A 136 -14.39 -18.16 -21.11
N GLN A 137 -13.59 -19.16 -21.47
CA GLN A 137 -12.54 -19.71 -20.60
C GLN A 137 -11.43 -18.68 -20.36
N LEU A 138 -10.99 -17.98 -21.41
CA LEU A 138 -9.97 -16.93 -21.30
C LEU A 138 -10.45 -15.75 -20.44
N GLN A 139 -11.72 -15.36 -20.60
CA GLN A 139 -12.36 -14.32 -19.78
C GLN A 139 -12.42 -14.74 -18.30
N ALA A 140 -12.82 -15.98 -18.00
CA ALA A 140 -12.85 -16.52 -16.65
C ALA A 140 -11.44 -16.57 -16.02
N MET A 141 -10.42 -16.95 -16.79
CA MET A 141 -9.02 -16.96 -16.32
C MET A 141 -8.49 -15.54 -16.07
N ALA A 142 -8.82 -14.57 -16.93
CA ALA A 142 -8.47 -13.17 -16.73
C ALA A 142 -9.12 -12.62 -15.46
N TYR A 143 -10.42 -12.89 -15.25
CA TYR A 143 -11.14 -12.51 -14.05
C TYR A 143 -10.57 -13.16 -12.78
N LEU A 144 -10.23 -14.46 -12.86
CA LEU A 144 -9.57 -15.16 -11.76
C LEU A 144 -8.21 -14.53 -11.42
N ALA A 145 -7.40 -14.14 -12.41
CA ALA A 145 -6.13 -13.47 -12.17
C ALA A 145 -6.33 -12.14 -11.40
N VAL A 146 -7.35 -11.35 -11.77
CA VAL A 146 -7.74 -10.14 -11.02
C VAL A 146 -8.16 -10.47 -9.58
N LYS A 147 -8.94 -11.54 -9.37
CA LYS A 147 -9.29 -11.99 -8.00
C LYS A 147 -8.06 -12.38 -7.20
N VAL A 148 -7.16 -13.19 -7.78
CA VAL A 148 -5.91 -13.61 -7.12
C VAL A 148 -5.04 -12.41 -6.79
N HIS A 149 -5.01 -11.37 -7.65
CA HIS A 149 -4.36 -10.11 -7.33
C HIS A 149 -4.90 -9.50 -6.02
N GLY A 150 -6.22 -9.47 -5.83
CA GLY A 150 -6.84 -8.94 -4.60
C GLY A 150 -6.38 -9.69 -3.34
N PHE A 151 -6.30 -11.02 -3.40
CA PHE A 151 -5.75 -11.82 -2.29
C PHE A 151 -4.26 -11.57 -2.06
N GLY A 152 -3.46 -11.50 -3.13
CA GLY A 152 -2.04 -11.15 -3.04
C GLY A 152 -1.81 -9.75 -2.48
N PHE A 153 -2.73 -8.81 -2.73
CA PHE A 153 -2.71 -7.47 -2.17
C PHE A 153 -2.94 -7.53 -0.65
N GLY A 154 -3.94 -8.30 -0.21
CA GLY A 154 -4.16 -8.60 1.21
C GLY A 154 -2.94 -9.22 1.89
N ILE A 155 -2.27 -10.18 1.26
CA ILE A 155 -1.02 -10.77 1.80
C ILE A 155 0.05 -9.70 2.00
N GLY A 156 0.26 -8.81 1.02
CA GLY A 156 1.19 -7.69 1.16
C GLY A 156 0.81 -6.75 2.31
N LEU A 157 -0.49 -6.49 2.50
CA LEU A 157 -0.99 -5.64 3.58
C LEU A 157 -0.79 -6.23 4.98
N ILE A 158 -0.60 -7.55 5.13
CA ILE A 158 -0.21 -8.14 6.42
C ILE A 158 1.16 -7.58 6.85
N PHE A 159 2.14 -7.64 5.95
CA PHE A 159 3.46 -7.10 6.20
C PHE A 159 3.41 -5.59 6.41
N PHE A 160 2.65 -4.85 5.59
CA PHE A 160 2.46 -3.42 5.78
C PHE A 160 1.88 -3.11 7.16
N GLY A 161 0.85 -3.86 7.57
CA GLY A 161 0.17 -3.67 8.84
C GLY A 161 1.11 -3.84 10.04
N VAL A 162 1.97 -4.88 10.02
CA VAL A 162 3.03 -5.07 11.03
C VAL A 162 4.00 -3.88 11.03
N ALA A 163 4.44 -3.42 9.86
CA ALA A 163 5.31 -2.25 9.76
C ALA A 163 4.66 -0.99 10.35
N CYS A 164 3.38 -0.75 10.05
CA CYS A 164 2.60 0.37 10.56
C CYS A 164 2.41 0.32 12.08
N VAL A 165 2.13 -0.85 12.67
CA VAL A 165 2.07 -1.01 14.13
C VAL A 165 3.43 -0.66 14.78
N ALA A 166 4.53 -1.19 14.24
CA ALA A 166 5.87 -0.91 14.75
C ALA A 166 6.24 0.57 14.62
N ARG A 167 5.94 1.20 13.48
CA ARG A 167 6.15 2.64 13.23
C ARG A 167 5.27 3.51 14.13
N GLY A 168 4.01 3.12 14.34
CA GLY A 168 3.09 3.81 15.24
C GLY A 168 3.60 3.83 16.68
N TRP A 169 4.11 2.71 17.18
CA TRP A 169 4.77 2.64 18.49
C TRP A 169 6.01 3.54 18.58
N LEU A 170 6.87 3.55 17.55
CA LEU A 170 8.05 4.42 17.50
C LEU A 170 7.64 5.90 17.51
N LEU A 171 6.66 6.28 16.69
CA LEU A 171 6.13 7.64 16.61
C LEU A 171 5.56 8.10 17.95
N PHE A 172 4.79 7.24 18.62
CA PHE A 172 4.23 7.54 19.94
C PHE A 172 5.31 7.84 21.00
N ARG A 173 6.46 7.16 20.92
CA ARG A 173 7.59 7.34 21.84
C ARG A 173 8.61 8.39 21.41
N SER A 174 8.48 8.91 20.20
CA SER A 174 9.52 9.73 19.57
C SER A 174 9.73 11.11 20.19
N GLY A 175 8.70 11.67 20.84
CA GLY A 175 8.72 13.02 21.40
C GLY A 175 8.73 14.17 20.39
N PHE A 176 9.05 13.92 19.12
CA PHE A 176 9.07 14.95 18.06
C PHE A 176 7.74 15.07 17.29
N ALA A 177 6.92 14.02 17.28
CA ALA A 177 5.62 13.99 16.60
C ALA A 177 4.46 13.94 17.62
N PRO A 178 3.26 14.48 17.27
CA PRO A 178 2.07 14.31 18.09
C PRO A 178 1.77 12.83 18.35
N LYS A 179 1.54 12.47 19.62
CA LYS A 179 1.22 11.08 20.02
C LYS A 179 0.02 10.50 19.26
N ALA A 180 -0.94 11.36 18.89
CA ALA A 180 -2.11 10.99 18.10
C ALA A 180 -1.72 10.34 16.76
N LEU A 181 -0.66 10.81 16.08
CA LEU A 181 -0.19 10.20 14.82
C LEU A 181 0.34 8.79 15.04
N GLY A 182 1.03 8.54 16.15
CA GLY A 182 1.49 7.19 16.50
C GLY A 182 0.32 6.23 16.74
N VAL A 183 -0.73 6.69 17.41
CA VAL A 183 -1.96 5.90 17.61
C VAL A 183 -2.68 5.64 16.29
N LEU A 184 -2.89 6.68 15.47
CA LEU A 184 -3.54 6.54 14.17
C LEU A 184 -2.78 5.58 13.24
N MET A 185 -1.45 5.66 13.22
CA MET A 185 -0.61 4.74 12.44
C MET A 185 -0.69 3.29 12.94
N ALA A 186 -0.76 3.09 14.26
CA ALA A 186 -0.96 1.74 14.82
C ALA A 186 -2.36 1.19 14.51
N LEU A 187 -3.40 2.04 14.57
CA LEU A 187 -4.76 1.66 14.18
C LEU A 187 -4.85 1.33 12.69
N ALA A 188 -4.19 2.11 11.83
CA ALA A 188 -4.05 1.78 10.41
C ALA A 188 -3.46 0.38 10.21
N GLY A 189 -2.36 0.09 10.91
CA GLY A 189 -1.72 -1.23 10.85
C GLY A 189 -2.63 -2.36 11.33
N ALA A 190 -3.36 -2.16 12.43
CA ALA A 190 -4.32 -3.13 12.94
C ALA A 190 -5.48 -3.38 11.95
N SER A 191 -6.01 -2.31 11.33
CA SER A 191 -7.02 -2.40 10.28
C SER A 191 -6.55 -3.25 9.11
N TYR A 192 -5.32 -3.06 8.63
CA TYR A 192 -4.76 -3.87 7.55
C TYR A 192 -4.64 -5.34 7.93
N LEU A 193 -4.16 -5.63 9.15
CA LEU A 193 -4.03 -7.00 9.64
C LEU A 193 -5.40 -7.70 9.72
N VAL A 194 -6.36 -7.06 10.39
CA VAL A 194 -7.70 -7.64 10.57
C VAL A 194 -8.37 -7.86 9.22
N ASN A 195 -8.35 -6.88 8.32
CA ASN A 195 -8.95 -7.04 6.99
C ASN A 195 -8.27 -8.14 6.16
N SER A 196 -6.94 -8.22 6.21
CA SER A 196 -6.19 -9.19 5.40
C SER A 196 -6.35 -10.61 5.92
N PHE A 197 -6.37 -10.83 7.23
CA PHE A 197 -6.68 -12.13 7.80
C PHE A 197 -8.15 -12.50 7.60
N ALA A 198 -9.08 -11.54 7.70
CA ALA A 198 -10.47 -11.78 7.35
C ALA A 198 -10.60 -12.21 5.88
N LEU A 199 -9.88 -11.57 4.96
CA LEU A 199 -9.90 -11.94 3.54
C LEU A 199 -9.45 -13.38 3.31
N LEU A 200 -8.45 -13.85 4.07
CA LEU A 200 -7.91 -15.22 3.94
C LEU A 200 -8.75 -16.29 4.65
N LEU A 201 -9.31 -15.97 5.82
CA LEU A 201 -9.97 -16.94 6.70
C LEU A 201 -11.51 -16.93 6.55
N ALA A 202 -12.09 -15.78 6.23
CA ALA A 202 -13.52 -15.57 6.13
C ALA A 202 -13.85 -14.44 5.13
N PRO A 203 -13.72 -14.66 3.80
CA PRO A 203 -13.91 -13.63 2.77
C PRO A 203 -15.22 -12.84 2.90
N ALA A 204 -16.32 -13.51 3.24
CA ALA A 204 -17.61 -12.85 3.45
C ALA A 204 -17.60 -11.82 4.60
N VAL A 205 -16.81 -12.08 5.65
CA VAL A 205 -16.63 -11.12 6.76
C VAL A 205 -15.77 -9.95 6.31
N ALA A 206 -14.73 -10.21 5.50
CA ALA A 206 -13.90 -9.15 4.94
C ALA A 206 -14.72 -8.17 4.08
N ASP A 207 -15.61 -8.69 3.24
CA ASP A 207 -16.50 -7.87 2.41
C ASP A 207 -17.41 -6.97 3.26
N MET A 208 -17.91 -7.45 4.39
CA MET A 208 -18.71 -6.65 5.33
C MET A 208 -17.88 -5.58 6.06
N LEU A 209 -16.63 -5.90 6.41
CA LEU A 209 -15.73 -4.99 7.14
C LEU A 209 -15.15 -3.90 6.25
N PHE A 210 -14.87 -4.22 4.98
CA PHE A 210 -14.08 -3.41 4.07
C PHE A 210 -14.46 -1.91 4.02
N PRO A 211 -15.76 -1.53 3.95
CA PRO A 211 -16.15 -0.11 3.88
C PRO A 211 -15.73 0.72 5.10
N PHE A 212 -15.64 0.09 6.27
CA PHE A 212 -15.37 0.78 7.54
C PHE A 212 -13.92 0.60 7.98
N ILE A 213 -13.37 -0.60 7.80
CA ILE A 213 -12.04 -0.96 8.32
C ILE A 213 -10.90 -0.29 7.57
N MET A 214 -11.13 0.19 6.35
CA MET A 214 -10.16 0.93 5.54
C MET A 214 -10.16 2.45 5.82
N LEU A 215 -11.13 2.98 6.59
CA LEU A 215 -11.14 4.40 6.97
C LEU A 215 -9.97 4.79 7.90
N PRO A 216 -9.63 4.04 8.97
CA PRO A 216 -8.50 4.39 9.83
C PRO A 216 -7.16 4.45 9.10
N PRO A 217 -6.81 3.50 8.19
CA PRO A 217 -5.63 3.64 7.35
C PRO A 217 -5.60 4.91 6.52
N LEU A 218 -6.67 5.21 5.78
CA LEU A 218 -6.74 6.42 4.96
C LEU A 218 -6.51 7.68 5.79
N VAL A 219 -7.18 7.79 6.94
CA VAL A 219 -7.06 8.95 7.83
C VAL A 219 -5.68 9.02 8.47
N GLY A 220 -5.18 7.90 9.00
CA GLY A 220 -3.91 7.87 9.74
C GLY A 220 -2.71 8.16 8.85
N GLU A 221 -2.69 7.60 7.65
CA GLU A 221 -1.61 7.81 6.69
C GLU A 221 -1.66 9.19 6.05
N ALA A 222 -2.85 9.66 5.66
CA ALA A 222 -3.01 11.02 5.17
C ALA A 222 -2.62 12.06 6.24
N ALA A 223 -3.05 11.87 7.49
CA ALA A 223 -2.67 12.74 8.60
C ALA A 223 -1.16 12.73 8.82
N PHE A 224 -0.50 11.58 8.74
CA PHE A 224 0.94 11.46 8.87
C PHE A 224 1.69 12.14 7.72
N ALA A 225 1.25 11.93 6.48
CA ALA A 225 1.83 12.57 5.30
C ALA A 225 1.69 14.10 5.32
N LEU A 226 0.50 14.60 5.69
CA LEU A 226 0.25 16.04 5.85
C LEU A 226 1.07 16.63 7.00
N TRP A 227 1.23 15.91 8.10
CA TRP A 227 2.10 16.35 9.19
C TRP A 227 3.56 16.45 8.74
N LEU A 228 4.09 15.47 8.00
CA LEU A 228 5.45 15.52 7.45
C LEU A 228 5.68 16.73 6.53
N LEU A 229 4.67 17.10 5.74
CA LEU A 229 4.69 18.29 4.89
C LEU A 229 4.64 19.60 5.68
N ALA A 230 3.76 19.64 6.69
CA ALA A 230 3.53 20.83 7.51
C ALA A 230 4.60 21.05 8.59
N ALA A 231 5.35 20.01 8.95
CA ALA A 231 6.39 20.06 9.97
C ALA A 231 7.39 21.18 9.66
N ARG A 232 7.23 22.30 10.36
CA ARG A 232 8.22 23.36 10.49
C ARG A 232 8.96 23.08 11.79
N HIS A 233 10.28 23.19 11.78
CA HIS A 233 11.07 23.15 13.01
C HIS A 233 10.42 24.07 14.06
N SER A 234 10.00 23.52 15.20
CA SER A 234 9.99 24.29 16.43
C SER A 234 11.44 24.61 16.74
N ARG A 235 11.75 25.91 16.80
CA ARG A 235 13.06 26.45 17.15
C ARG A 235 13.59 25.84 18.44
#